data_AF-A6EKW5-F1
#
_entry.id   AF-A6EKW5-F1
#
_cell.length_a   1.000
_cell.length_b   1.000
_cell.length_c   1.000
_cell.angle_alpha   90.00
_cell.angle_beta   90.00
_cell.angle_gamma   90.00
#
_symmetry.space_group_name_H-M   'P 1'
#
loop_
_entity.id
_entity.type
_entity.pdbx_description
1 polymer ?
#
loop_
_entity_poly.entity_id
_entity_poly.type
_entity_poly.pdbx_seq_one_letter_code
_entity_poly.pdbx_strand_id
1 'polypeptide(L)' 'MDQTVEKQELFKTSQAAAVAVGDHLVNLGEVIEINEKDDIYSFVIYRMNQLQVWTFFKEDLLFIL' A
#
# COMPACT_ATOMS: atom_id res chain seq x y z
N MET A 1 6.90 31.60 -22.91
CA MET A 1 6.43 30.21 -22.96
C MET A 1 7.00 29.54 -21.73
N ASP A 2 6.17 29.39 -20.71
CA ASP A 2 6.57 28.79 -19.43
C ASP A 2 6.70 27.28 -19.64
N GLN A 3 7.91 26.75 -19.46
CA GLN A 3 8.15 25.32 -19.53
C GLN A 3 7.93 24.74 -18.13
N THR A 4 6.69 24.36 -17.85
CA THR A 4 6.37 23.56 -16.67
C THR A 4 7.06 22.20 -16.83
N VAL A 5 8.17 22.00 -16.13
CA VAL A 5 8.91 20.73 -16.12
C VAL A 5 8.04 19.70 -15.40
N GLU A 6 7.38 18.83 -16.16
CA GLU A 6 6.78 17.60 -15.64
C GLU A 6 7.89 16.74 -15.05
N LYS A 7 7.97 16.74 -13.72
CA LYS A 7 8.87 15.87 -12.98
C LYS A 7 8.27 14.48 -13.02
N GLN A 8 8.66 13.67 -14.01
CA GLN A 8 8.39 12.23 -13.99
C GLN A 8 9.09 11.64 -12.76
N GLU A 9 8.33 11.28 -11.74
CA GLU A 9 8.88 10.56 -10.61
C GLU A 9 9.30 9.17 -11.09
N LEU A 10 10.61 8.98 -11.24
CA LEU A 10 11.21 7.67 -11.43
C LEU A 10 10.93 6.84 -10.18
N PHE A 11 9.93 5.96 -10.24
CA PHE A 11 9.70 4.94 -9.23
C PHE A 11 10.95 4.07 -9.13
N LYS A 12 11.80 4.33 -8.13
CA LYS A 12 12.84 3.38 -7.76
C LYS A 12 12.16 2.18 -7.13
N THR A 13 12.14 1.05 -7.83
CA THR A 13 11.79 -0.23 -7.24
C THR A 13 12.90 -0.60 -6.25
N SER A 14 12.75 -0.19 -4.99
CA SER A 14 13.49 -0.82 -3.90
C SER A 14 12.72 -2.04 -3.45
N GLN A 15 13.43 -3.13 -3.14
CA GLN A 15 12.83 -4.24 -2.43
C GLN A 15 12.42 -3.72 -1.04
N ALA A 16 11.15 -3.37 -0.88
CA ALA A 16 10.62 -2.97 0.42
C ALA A 16 10.69 -4.17 1.36
N ALA A 17 10.97 -3.92 2.64
CA ALA A 17 10.86 -4.97 3.65
C ALA A 17 9.45 -5.55 3.66
N ALA A 18 9.31 -6.81 4.09
CA ALA A 18 7.99 -7.43 4.26
C ALA A 18 7.14 -6.59 5.22
N VAL A 19 5.87 -6.36 4.85
CA VAL A 19 4.91 -5.61 5.68
C VAL A 19 4.51 -6.46 6.88
N ALA A 20 4.51 -5.86 8.07
CA ALA A 20 4.09 -6.47 9.32
C ALA A 20 2.93 -5.70 9.98
N VAL A 21 2.24 -6.36 10.90
CA VAL A 21 1.27 -5.70 11.78
C VAL A 21 2.01 -4.66 12.64
N GLY A 22 1.43 -3.46 12.75
CA GLY A 22 2.02 -2.30 13.40
C GLY A 22 2.83 -1.40 12.47
N ASP A 23 3.12 -1.83 11.23
CA ASP A 23 3.80 -0.96 10.27
C ASP A 23 2.90 0.21 9.86
N HIS A 24 3.53 1.37 9.66
CA HIS A 24 2.85 2.55 9.13
C HIS A 24 3.11 2.69 7.63
N LEU A 25 2.10 2.38 6.82
CA LEU A 25 2.13 2.56 5.39
C LEU A 25 1.87 4.03 5.06
N VAL A 26 2.86 4.70 4.44
CA VAL A 26 2.76 6.12 4.08
C VAL A 26 1.49 6.38 3.28
N ASN A 27 0.73 7.42 3.67
CA ASN A 27 -0.59 7.79 3.15
C ASN A 27 -1.75 6.83 3.45
N LEU A 28 -1.50 5.64 3.97
CA LEU A 28 -2.51 4.60 4.20
C LEU A 28 -2.78 4.32 5.67
N GLY A 29 -1.84 4.63 6.55
CA GLY A 29 -2.00 4.49 7.99
C GLY A 29 -1.38 3.22 8.53
N GLU A 30 -1.79 2.86 9.74
CA GLU A 30 -1.22 1.74 10.49
C GLU A 30 -1.86 0.41 10.07
N VAL A 31 -1.05 -0.63 9.86
CA VAL A 31 -1.52 -2.00 9.62
C VAL A 31 -1.95 -2.62 10.95
N ILE A 32 -3.22 -2.96 11.06
CA ILE A 32 -3.82 -3.52 12.27
C ILE A 32 -3.87 -5.05 12.20
N GLU A 33 -4.15 -5.59 11.02
CA GLU A 33 -4.24 -7.04 10.80
C GLU A 33 -3.81 -7.38 9.38
N ILE A 34 -3.14 -8.52 9.23
CA ILE A 34 -2.86 -9.15 7.93
C ILE A 34 -3.46 -10.54 7.98
N ASN A 35 -4.31 -10.85 7.02
CA ASN A 35 -4.88 -12.17 6.83
C ASN A 35 -4.39 -12.73 5.49
N GLU A 36 -3.89 -13.95 5.52
CA GLU A 36 -3.46 -14.67 4.33
C GLU A 36 -4.33 -15.92 4.18
N LYS A 37 -4.94 -16.06 3.01
CA LYS A 37 -5.60 -17.30 2.57
C LYS A 37 -4.88 -17.84 1.35
N ASP A 38 -5.37 -18.93 0.76
CA ASP A 38 -4.69 -19.59 -0.36
C ASP A 38 -4.41 -18.61 -1.51
N ASP A 39 -5.44 -17.88 -1.98
CA ASP A 39 -5.34 -17.04 -3.19
C ASP A 39 -5.38 -15.52 -2.93
N ILE A 40 -5.60 -15.10 -1.68
CA ILE A 40 -5.78 -13.68 -1.34
C ILE A 40 -4.95 -13.25 -0.13
N TYR A 41 -4.62 -11.96 -0.13
CA TYR A 41 -4.23 -11.20 1.05
C TYR A 41 -5.35 -10.23 1.44
N SER A 42 -5.57 -10.07 2.74
CA SER A 42 -6.44 -9.03 3.30
C SER A 42 -5.71 -8.23 4.36
N PHE A 43 -5.71 -6.91 4.22
CA PHE A 43 -5.06 -5.99 5.14
C PHE A 43 -6.15 -5.17 5.83
N VAL A 44 -6.12 -5.11 7.15
CA VAL A 44 -6.91 -4.14 7.92
C VAL A 44 -5.99 -2.99 8.28
N ILE A 45 -6.34 -1.79 7.84
CA ILE A 45 -5.57 -0.56 8.11
C ILE A 45 -6.41 0.46 8.88
N TYR A 46 -5.79 1.21 9.78
CA TYR A 46 -6.42 2.33 10.47
C TYR A 46 -6.02 3.65 9.81
N ARG A 47 -7.00 4.33 9.21
CA ARG A 47 -6.81 5.57 8.43
C ARG A 47 -8.00 6.49 8.61
N MET A 48 -7.78 7.80 8.70
CA MET A 48 -8.87 8.80 8.80
C MET A 48 -9.88 8.48 9.92
N ASN A 49 -9.37 8.06 11.08
CA ASN A 49 -10.14 7.66 12.25
C ASN A 49 -11.10 6.47 12.05
N GLN A 50 -10.87 5.63 11.04
CA GLN A 50 -11.68 4.44 10.76
C GLN A 50 -10.81 3.24 10.37
N LEU A 51 -11.35 2.04 10.56
CA LEU A 51 -10.77 0.81 10.03
C LEU A 51 -11.22 0.61 8.59
N GLN A 52 -10.28 0.27 7.71
CA GLN A 52 -10.53 -0.07 6.32
C GLN A 52 -9.97 -1.45 6.02
N VAL A 53 -10.71 -2.24 5.22
CA VAL A 53 -10.30 -3.60 4.84
C VAL A 53 -9.99 -3.62 3.35
N TRP A 54 -8.77 -4.01 3.01
CA TRP A 54 -8.27 -4.07 1.64
C TRP A 54 -7.95 -5.51 1.29
N THR A 55 -8.57 -6.05 0.25
CA THR A 55 -8.39 -7.43 -0.19
C THR A 55 -7.95 -7.46 -1.63
N PHE A 56 -6.93 -8.27 -1.92
CA PHE A 56 -6.35 -8.40 -3.24
C PHE A 56 -5.84 -9.82 -3.45
N PHE A 57 -5.83 -10.28 -4.71
CA PHE A 57 -5.31 -11.59 -5.06
C PHE A 57 -3.78 -11.61 -5.00
N LYS A 58 -3.19 -12.76 -4.67
CA LYS A 58 -1.73 -12.90 -4.59
C LYS A 58 -1.03 -12.75 -5.94
N GLU A 59 -1.76 -13.01 -7.02
CA GLU A 59 -1.26 -12.90 -8.39
C GLU A 59 -1.31 -11.45 -8.93
N ASP A 60 -2.07 -10.58 -8.28
CA ASP A 60 -2.28 -9.22 -8.74
C ASP A 60 -1.22 -8.26 -8.21
N LEU A 61 -0.86 -7.28 -9.04
CA LEU A 61 -0.15 -6.09 -8.58
C LEU A 61 -1.16 -5.06 -8.11
N LEU A 62 -1.17 -4.78 -6.81
CA LEU A 62 -2.00 -3.73 -6.24
C LEU A 62 -1.25 -2.38 -6.29
N PHE A 63 -1.80 -1.44 -7.05
CA PHE A 63 -1.35 -0.04 -7.05
C PHE A 63 -2.29 0.80 -6.20
N ILE A 64 -1.72 1.56 -5.27
CA ILE A 64 -2.46 2.40 -4.34
C ILE A 64 -2.02 3.85 -4.59
N LEU A 65 -2.96 4.69 -5.01
CA LEU A 65 -2.74 6.09 -5.39
C LEU A 65 -3.42 7.05 -4.40
#